data_AF-K2JK92-F1
#
_entry.id   AF-K2JK92-F1
#
_cell.length_a   1.000
_cell.length_b   1.000
_cell.length_c   1.000
_cell.angle_alpha   90.00
_cell.angle_beta   90.00
_cell.angle_gamma   90.00
#
_symmetry.space_group_name_H-M   'P 1'
#
loop_
_entity.id
_entity.type
_entity.pdbx_description
1 polymer ?
#
loop_
_entity_poly.entity_id
_entity_poly.type
_entity_poly.pdbx_seq_one_letter_code
_entity_poly.pdbx_strand_id
1 'polypeptide(L)'
;MQPDCLCGSALPYDRCCGPLHQGAEAANAEALMRARYCAHVVNRPQFILDSWHGSSRPSLADIAPFVALPWHDLVILGHQAGPSESFVTFLARYQDGDKLAFHLEKSRFVKEEGRWYFHSGSYPEPERNGPCPCGSGRKYKSCCRP
;
A
#
# COMPACT_ATOMS: atom_id res chain seq x y z
N MET A 1 16.19 10.55 16.85
CA MET A 1 15.31 10.81 15.69
C MET A 1 14.61 9.50 15.37
N GLN A 2 13.27 9.50 15.35
CA GLN A 2 12.54 8.32 14.89
C GLN A 2 12.68 8.24 13.36
N PRO A 3 12.78 7.04 12.77
CA PRO A 3 12.78 6.91 11.33
C PRO A 3 11.47 7.45 10.75
N ASP A 4 11.55 8.05 9.57
CA ASP A 4 10.38 8.47 8.82
C ASP A 4 9.51 7.25 8.48
N CYS A 5 8.21 7.51 8.36
CA CYS A 5 7.25 6.49 7.96
C CYS A 5 7.52 6.07 6.50
N LEU A 6 7.74 4.77 6.27
CA LEU A 6 8.01 4.23 4.94
C LEU A 6 6.80 4.30 3.98
N CYS A 7 5.63 4.77 4.44
CA CYS A 7 4.48 4.98 3.57
C CYS A 7 4.62 6.17 2.60
N GLY A 8 5.75 6.88 2.61
CA GLY A 8 6.02 8.01 1.71
C GLY A 8 5.34 9.32 2.11
N SER A 9 5.08 9.54 3.40
CA SER A 9 4.48 10.78 3.93
C SER A 9 5.50 11.82 4.41
N ALA A 10 6.78 11.45 4.52
CA ALA A 10 7.84 12.25 5.16
C ALA A 10 7.57 12.66 6.62
N LEU A 11 6.58 12.03 7.28
CA LEU A 11 6.31 12.20 8.69
C LEU A 11 6.92 11.05 9.50
N PRO A 12 7.33 11.28 10.77
CA PRO A 12 7.69 10.19 11.68
C PRO A 12 6.55 9.19 11.84
N TYR A 13 6.88 7.91 11.98
CA TYR A 13 5.89 6.82 12.09
C TYR A 13 4.80 7.10 13.16
N ASP A 14 5.19 7.56 14.35
CA ASP A 14 4.26 7.85 15.47
C ASP A 14 3.30 9.02 15.18
N ARG A 15 3.59 9.84 14.17
CA ARG A 15 2.73 10.94 13.70
C ARG A 15 2.08 10.64 12.35
N CYS A 16 2.20 9.41 11.85
CA CYS A 16 1.69 8.98 10.56
C CYS A 16 0.85 7.70 10.69
N CYS A 17 1.43 6.52 10.44
CA CYS A 17 0.70 5.25 10.48
C CYS A 17 0.57 4.68 11.90
N GLY A 18 1.41 5.11 12.83
CA GLY A 18 1.40 4.67 14.23
C GLY A 18 0.03 4.79 14.92
N PRO A 19 -0.64 5.96 14.89
CA PRO A 19 -1.96 6.13 15.48
C PRO A 19 -3.02 5.20 14.88
N LEU A 20 -3.02 4.99 13.56
CA LEU A 20 -3.96 4.08 12.90
C LEU A 20 -3.73 2.63 13.36
N HIS A 21 -2.46 2.22 13.49
CA HIS A 21 -2.10 0.90 14.03
C HIS A 21 -2.42 0.74 15.53
N GLN A 22 -2.80 1.82 16.22
CA GLN A 22 -3.24 1.84 17.62
C GLN A 22 -4.77 1.98 17.76
N GLY A 23 -5.51 1.98 16.63
CA GLY A 23 -6.98 1.99 16.62
C GLY A 23 -7.60 3.33 16.21
N ALA A 24 -6.81 4.34 15.85
CA ALA A 24 -7.37 5.55 15.25
C ALA A 24 -7.99 5.25 13.88
N GLU A 25 -9.06 5.97 13.55
CA GLU A 25 -9.72 5.82 12.26
C GLU A 25 -8.94 6.52 11.15
N ALA A 26 -8.91 5.91 9.97
CA ALA A 26 -8.32 6.52 8.80
C ALA A 26 -9.21 7.65 8.26
N ALA A 27 -8.63 8.84 8.07
CA ALA A 27 -9.36 9.99 7.54
C ALA A 27 -9.92 9.77 6.12
N ASN A 28 -9.22 8.99 5.30
CA ASN A 28 -9.62 8.61 3.95
C ASN A 28 -8.97 7.28 3.53
N ALA A 29 -9.34 6.79 2.34
CA ALA A 29 -8.82 5.54 1.79
C ALA A 29 -7.30 5.55 1.57
N GLU A 30 -6.71 6.68 1.16
CA GLU A 30 -5.25 6.79 1.00
C GLU A 30 -4.52 6.65 2.34
N ALA A 31 -5.02 7.27 3.41
CA ALA A 31 -4.46 7.13 4.75
C ALA A 31 -4.52 5.66 5.22
N LEU A 32 -5.62 4.96 4.94
CA LEU A 32 -5.74 3.54 5.23
C LEU A 32 -4.77 2.70 4.41
N MET A 33 -4.64 2.98 3.11
CA MET A 33 -3.71 2.29 2.21
C MET A 33 -2.27 2.41 2.71
N ARG A 34 -1.84 3.64 3.06
CA ARG A 34 -0.52 3.92 3.63
C ARG A 34 -0.28 3.17 4.94
N ALA A 35 -1.27 3.15 5.84
CA ALA A 35 -1.18 2.35 7.06
C ALA A 35 -1.07 0.85 6.76
N ARG A 36 -1.89 0.32 5.85
CA ARG A 36 -1.81 -1.10 5.46
C ARG A 36 -0.43 -1.48 4.94
N TYR A 37 0.17 -0.66 4.06
CA TYR A 37 1.56 -0.87 3.63
C TYR A 37 2.52 -0.91 4.83
N CYS A 38 2.47 0.09 5.71
CA CYS A 38 3.35 0.11 6.87
C CYS A 38 3.11 -1.05 7.83
N ALA A 39 1.89 -1.60 7.91
CA ALA A 39 1.62 -2.80 8.69
C ALA A 39 2.37 -4.03 8.15
N HIS A 40 2.58 -4.14 6.83
CA HIS A 40 3.48 -5.16 6.27
C HIS A 40 4.94 -4.91 6.68
N VAL A 41 5.38 -3.65 6.62
CA VAL A 41 6.76 -3.24 6.98
C VAL A 41 7.08 -3.52 8.45
N VAL A 42 6.19 -3.15 9.37
CA VAL A 42 6.40 -3.30 10.82
C VAL A 42 5.82 -4.60 11.39
N ASN A 43 5.54 -5.57 10.53
CA ASN A 43 5.02 -6.91 10.88
C ASN A 43 3.80 -6.87 11.82
N ARG A 44 2.74 -6.15 11.41
CA ARG A 44 1.44 -6.07 12.10
C ARG A 44 0.32 -6.74 11.29
N PRO A 45 0.34 -8.07 11.13
CA PRO A 45 -0.64 -8.78 10.30
C PRO A 45 -2.08 -8.63 10.78
N GLN A 46 -2.31 -8.49 12.09
CA GLN A 46 -3.66 -8.29 12.62
C GLN A 46 -4.30 -7.00 12.10
N PHE A 47 -3.54 -5.91 11.99
CA PHE A 47 -4.06 -4.66 11.42
C PHE A 47 -4.49 -4.84 9.96
N ILE A 48 -3.74 -5.65 9.19
CA ILE A 48 -4.07 -5.95 7.78
C ILE A 48 -5.41 -6.69 7.70
N LEU A 49 -5.66 -7.64 8.59
CA LEU A 49 -6.93 -8.37 8.65
C LEU A 49 -8.08 -7.46 9.12
N ASP A 50 -7.86 -6.69 10.19
CA ASP A 50 -8.88 -5.82 10.79
C ASP A 50 -9.32 -4.68 9.87
N SER A 51 -8.41 -4.22 9.00
CA SER A 51 -8.70 -3.20 7.99
C SER A 51 -9.21 -3.78 6.67
N TRP A 52 -9.43 -5.10 6.60
CA TRP A 52 -10.09 -5.76 5.47
C TRP A 52 -11.59 -5.83 5.69
N HIS A 53 -12.35 -5.59 4.63
CA HIS A 53 -13.80 -5.78 4.59
C HIS A 53 -14.16 -7.24 4.86
N GLY A 54 -15.19 -7.47 5.67
CA GLY A 54 -15.55 -8.83 6.11
C GLY A 54 -15.91 -9.79 4.98
N SER A 55 -16.42 -9.29 3.85
CA SER A 55 -16.83 -10.13 2.72
C SER A 55 -15.66 -10.68 1.89
N SER A 56 -14.48 -10.08 2.01
CA SER A 56 -13.30 -10.38 1.17
C SER A 56 -12.04 -10.69 1.99
N ARG A 57 -12.17 -10.72 3.32
CA ARG A 57 -11.05 -10.90 4.25
C ARG A 57 -10.40 -12.28 4.05
N PRO A 58 -9.09 -12.33 3.75
CA PRO A 58 -8.36 -13.58 3.63
C PRO A 58 -8.01 -14.13 5.01
N SER A 59 -7.47 -15.35 5.05
CA SER A 59 -6.88 -15.88 6.27
C SER A 59 -5.51 -15.26 6.57
N LEU A 60 -5.03 -15.43 7.80
CA LEU A 60 -3.66 -15.05 8.16
C LEU A 60 -2.62 -15.79 7.31
N ALA A 61 -2.89 -17.05 6.95
CA ALA A 61 -1.98 -17.86 6.15
C ALA A 61 -1.82 -17.31 4.73
N ASP A 62 -2.88 -16.74 4.15
CA ASP A 62 -2.86 -16.17 2.81
C ASP A 62 -2.00 -14.90 2.73
N ILE A 63 -1.94 -14.11 3.82
CA ILE A 63 -1.16 -12.86 3.86
C ILE A 63 0.27 -13.07 4.35
N ALA A 64 0.55 -14.18 5.03
CA ALA A 64 1.86 -14.48 5.62
C ALA A 64 3.04 -14.37 4.64
N PRO A 65 2.96 -14.78 3.35
CA PRO A 65 4.06 -14.63 2.41
C PRO A 65 4.44 -13.17 2.09
N PHE A 66 3.48 -12.24 2.23
CA PHE A 66 3.69 -10.82 1.94
C PHE A 66 4.09 -10.02 3.18
N VAL A 67 3.80 -10.58 4.36
CA VAL A 67 4.27 -10.07 5.64
C VAL A 67 5.72 -10.54 5.79
N ALA A 68 6.65 -9.61 6.01
CA ALA A 68 8.11 -9.84 6.00
C ALA A 68 8.84 -9.85 4.64
N LEU A 69 8.18 -9.46 3.54
CA LEU A 69 8.94 -9.00 2.38
C LEU A 69 9.81 -7.79 2.77
N PRO A 70 11.05 -7.68 2.24
CA PRO A 70 11.92 -6.53 2.50
C PRO A 70 11.45 -5.32 1.70
N TRP A 71 10.34 -4.74 2.16
CA TRP A 71 9.73 -3.54 1.57
C TRP A 71 10.70 -2.36 1.62
N HIS A 72 10.81 -1.66 0.51
CA HIS A 72 11.69 -0.51 0.32
C HIS A 72 10.93 0.80 0.50
N ASP A 73 9.91 1.05 -0.32
CA ASP A 73 9.06 2.24 -0.22
C ASP A 73 7.67 2.03 -0.84
N LEU A 74 6.84 3.04 -0.65
CA LEU A 74 5.52 3.19 -1.21
C LEU A 74 5.41 4.52 -1.97
N VAL A 75 4.86 4.47 -3.19
CA VAL A 75 4.52 5.64 -3.99
C VAL A 75 3.02 5.63 -4.31
N ILE A 76 2.29 6.65 -3.86
CA ILE A 76 0.89 6.84 -4.27
C ILE A 76 0.86 7.49 -5.66
N LEU A 77 0.25 6.81 -6.62
CA LEU A 77 0.13 7.27 -8.00
C LEU A 77 -1.19 8.01 -8.26
N GLY A 78 -2.22 7.72 -7.48
CA GLY A 78 -3.50 8.43 -7.57
C GLY A 78 -4.48 8.01 -6.49
N HIS A 79 -5.38 8.94 -6.14
CA HIS A 79 -6.45 8.72 -5.18
C HIS A 79 -7.75 9.29 -5.76
N GLN A 80 -8.68 8.39 -6.09
CA GLN A 80 -10.03 8.70 -6.53
C GLN A 80 -10.94 8.62 -5.30
N ALA A 81 -11.13 9.75 -4.63
CA ALA A 81 -11.95 9.83 -3.43
C ALA A 81 -13.44 9.80 -3.77
N GLY A 82 -14.23 9.17 -2.91
CA GLY A 82 -15.68 9.15 -2.94
C GLY A 82 -16.25 8.98 -1.54
N PRO A 83 -17.58 9.17 -1.37
CA PRO A 83 -18.20 9.25 -0.04
C PRO A 83 -18.27 7.90 0.69
N SER A 84 -18.55 6.82 -0.06
CA SER A 84 -18.70 5.45 0.45
C SER A 84 -17.77 4.44 -0.23
N GLU A 85 -17.12 4.84 -1.32
CA GLU A 85 -16.17 4.05 -2.08
C GLU A 85 -15.03 4.96 -2.54
N SER A 86 -13.81 4.44 -2.55
CA SER A 86 -12.63 5.18 -3.03
C SER A 86 -11.62 4.21 -3.62
N PHE A 87 -10.78 4.72 -4.51
CA PHE A 87 -9.72 3.93 -5.14
C PHE A 87 -8.36 4.58 -4.93
N VAL A 88 -7.37 3.77 -4.60
CA VAL A 88 -5.98 4.22 -4.45
C VAL A 88 -5.11 3.39 -5.37
N THR A 89 -4.47 4.05 -6.32
CA THR A 89 -3.45 3.42 -7.17
C THR A 89 -2.09 3.71 -6.57
N PHE A 90 -1.29 2.68 -6.35
CA PHE A 90 0.03 2.82 -5.75
C PHE A 90 1.03 1.83 -6.32
N LEU A 91 2.29 2.12 -6.05
CA LEU A 91 3.43 1.27 -6.34
C LEU A 91 4.16 0.98 -5.03
N ALA A 92 4.24 -0.29 -4.64
CA ALA A 92 5.06 -0.73 -3.51
C ALA A 92 6.30 -1.46 -4.04
N ARG A 93 7.49 -1.05 -3.60
CA ARG A 93 8.76 -1.67 -4.01
C ARG A 93 9.33 -2.51 -2.87
N TYR A 94 9.95 -3.61 -3.22
CA TYR A 94 10.60 -4.53 -2.27
C TYR A 94 11.84 -5.16 -2.90
N GLN A 95 12.78 -5.55 -2.04
CA GLN A 95 13.99 -6.24 -2.47
C GLN A 95 13.68 -7.71 -2.78
N ASP A 96 14.11 -8.19 -3.95
CA ASP A 96 14.03 -9.59 -4.35
C ASP A 96 15.41 -10.05 -4.84
N GLY A 97 16.16 -10.71 -3.95
CA GLY A 97 17.59 -10.99 -4.15
C GLY A 97 18.37 -9.68 -4.36
N ASP A 98 19.08 -9.57 -5.49
CA ASP A 98 19.83 -8.37 -5.88
C ASP A 98 19.00 -7.34 -6.66
N LYS A 99 17.70 -7.62 -6.90
CA LYS A 99 16.83 -6.78 -7.73
C LYS A 99 15.79 -6.04 -6.89
N LEU A 100 15.45 -4.83 -7.34
CA LEU A 100 14.30 -4.11 -6.81
C LEU A 100 13.05 -4.50 -7.60
N ALA A 101 12.20 -5.32 -6.98
CA ALA A 101 10.90 -5.71 -7.52
C ALA A 101 9.83 -4.67 -7.15
N PHE A 102 8.67 -4.76 -7.80
CA PHE A 102 7.57 -3.84 -7.58
C PHE A 102 6.21 -4.52 -7.66
N HIS A 103 5.24 -3.91 -6.97
CA HIS A 103 3.85 -4.27 -6.94
C HIS A 103 3.02 -3.05 -7.30
N LEU A 104 2.42 -3.05 -8.50
CA LEU A 104 1.54 -2.00 -8.99
C LEU A 104 0.09 -2.44 -8.81
N GLU A 105 -0.67 -1.69 -8.02
CA GLU A 105 -2.04 -2.04 -7.69
C GLU A 105 -2.96 -0.82 -7.72
N LYS A 106 -4.20 -1.03 -8.15
CA LYS A 106 -5.33 -0.15 -7.86
C LYS A 106 -6.25 -0.84 -6.86
N SER A 107 -6.19 -0.40 -5.61
CA SER A 107 -7.06 -0.91 -4.55
C SER A 107 -8.38 -0.17 -4.50
N ARG A 108 -9.44 -0.93 -4.22
CA ARG A 108 -10.79 -0.47 -3.89
C ARG A 108 -11.00 -0.50 -2.38
N PHE A 109 -11.47 0.62 -1.85
CA PHE A 109 -11.84 0.79 -0.46
C PHE A 109 -13.32 1.13 -0.35
N VAL A 110 -13.97 0.59 0.67
CA VAL A 110 -15.38 0.85 0.99
C VAL A 110 -15.49 1.42 2.38
N LYS A 111 -16.46 2.31 2.60
CA LYS A 111 -16.75 2.93 3.90
C LYS A 111 -18.04 2.34 4.46
N GLU A 112 -17.95 1.72 5.63
CA GLU A 112 -19.09 1.17 6.37
C GLU A 112 -19.07 1.73 7.79
N GLU A 113 -20.23 2.23 8.25
CA GLU A 113 -20.40 2.79 9.60
C GLU A 113 -19.35 3.86 9.95
N GLY A 114 -18.94 4.66 8.96
CA GLY A 114 -17.94 5.71 9.17
C GLY A 114 -16.49 5.26 8.99
N ARG A 115 -16.21 3.95 8.91
CA ARG A 115 -14.86 3.38 8.83
C ARG A 115 -14.53 2.86 7.44
N TRP A 116 -13.30 3.11 7.00
CA TRP A 116 -12.78 2.60 5.74
C TRP A 116 -12.24 1.17 5.87
N TYR A 117 -12.48 0.36 4.84
CA TYR A 117 -11.97 -0.99 4.71
C TYR A 117 -11.39 -1.22 3.31
N PHE A 118 -10.28 -1.93 3.23
CA PHE A 118 -9.82 -2.51 1.97
C PHE A 118 -10.80 -3.61 1.54
N HIS A 119 -11.17 -3.62 0.27
CA HIS A 119 -12.09 -4.62 -0.27
C HIS A 119 -11.42 -5.51 -1.32
N SER A 120 -10.82 -4.92 -2.34
CA SER A 120 -10.20 -5.69 -3.43
C SER A 120 -9.13 -4.87 -4.14
N GLY A 121 -8.20 -5.56 -4.79
CA GLY A 121 -7.16 -4.97 -5.63
C GLY A 121 -7.29 -5.44 -7.08
N SER A 122 -6.93 -4.57 -8.02
CA SER A 122 -6.60 -4.97 -9.39
C SER A 122 -5.16 -4.60 -9.70
N TYR A 123 -4.53 -5.39 -10.58
CA TYR A 123 -3.09 -5.29 -10.85
C TYR A 123 -2.88 -4.84 -12.30
N PRO A 124 -2.96 -3.53 -12.59
CA PRO A 124 -2.76 -3.04 -13.94
C PRO A 124 -1.30 -3.21 -14.37
N GLU A 125 -1.08 -3.35 -15.67
CA GLU A 125 0.28 -3.28 -16.21
C GLU A 125 0.82 -1.85 -16.15
N PRO A 126 2.13 -1.65 -15.92
CA PRO A 126 2.74 -0.34 -16.02
C PRO A 126 2.61 0.23 -17.44
N GLU A 127 2.33 1.53 -17.53
CA GLU A 127 2.18 2.20 -18.82
C GLU A 127 3.49 2.12 -19.64
N ARG A 128 3.39 1.64 -20.88
CA ARG A 128 4.54 1.42 -21.76
C ARG A 128 5.45 2.65 -21.92
N ASN A 129 4.87 3.85 -22.04
CA ASN A 129 5.61 5.11 -22.20
C ASN A 129 5.76 5.89 -20.89
N GLY A 130 5.14 5.43 -19.80
CA GLY A 130 5.21 6.06 -18.48
C GLY A 130 6.54 5.79 -17.76
N PRO A 131 6.74 6.44 -16.61
CA PRO A 131 7.93 6.22 -15.78
C PRO A 131 8.04 4.75 -15.37
N CYS A 132 9.26 4.21 -15.44
CA CYS A 132 9.51 2.82 -15.10
C CYS A 132 9.32 2.60 -13.58
N PRO A 133 8.54 1.58 -13.17
CA PRO A 133 8.27 1.31 -11.75
C PRO A 133 9.50 1.03 -10.89
N CYS A 134 10.64 0.63 -11.47
CA CYS A 134 11.88 0.46 -10.69
C CYS A 134 12.45 1.78 -10.13
N GLY A 135 11.95 2.95 -10.57
CA GLY A 135 12.43 4.25 -10.12
C GLY A 135 13.67 4.76 -10.85
N SER A 136 14.10 4.11 -11.94
CA SER A 136 15.28 4.52 -12.72
C SER A 136 15.15 5.86 -13.47
N GLY A 137 13.97 6.50 -13.45
CA GLY A 137 13.67 7.70 -14.25
C GLY A 137 13.49 7.45 -15.76
N ARG A 138 13.77 6.22 -16.25
CA ARG A 138 13.55 5.83 -17.65
C ARG A 138 12.09 5.47 -17.93
N LYS A 139 11.71 5.41 -19.20
CA LYS A 139 10.40 4.85 -19.63
C LYS A 139 10.36 3.34 -19.42
N TYR A 140 9.20 2.78 -19.08
CA TYR A 140 9.06 1.35 -18.81
C TYR A 140 9.56 0.46 -19.96
N LYS A 141 9.16 0.80 -21.21
CA LYS A 141 9.58 0.12 -22.44
C LYS A 141 11.09 0.13 -22.74
N SER A 142 11.86 0.91 -22.02
CA SER A 142 13.31 1.11 -22.26
C SER A 142 14.11 0.77 -21.01
N CYS A 143 13.50 0.08 -20.04
CA CYS A 143 14.11 -0.24 -18.75
C CYS A 143 13.76 -1.67 -18.32
N CYS A 144 12.59 -1.88 -17.71
CA CYS A 144 12.21 -3.19 -17.17
C CYS A 144 11.37 -4.04 -18.15
N ARG A 145 10.89 -3.45 -19.25
CA ARG A 145 10.27 -4.15 -20.37
C ARG A 145 10.92 -3.72 -21.69
N PRO A 146 12.22 -3.98 -21.87
CA PRO A 146 12.94 -3.63 -23.10
C PRO A 146 12.34 -4.32 -24.34
#